data_AF-A0A4R2KG23-F1
#
_entry.id   AF-A0A4R2KG23-F1
#
_cell.length_a   1.000
_cell.length_b   1.000
_cell.length_c   1.000
_cell.angle_alpha   90.00
_cell.angle_beta   90.00
_cell.angle_gamma   90.00
#
_symmetry.space_group_name_H-M   'P 1'
#
loop_
_entity.id
_entity.type
_entity.pdbx_description
1 polymer ?
#
loop_
_entity_poly.entity_id
_entity_poly.type
_entity_poly.pdbx_seq_one_letter_code
_entity_poly.pdbx_strand_id
1 'polypeptide(L)'
;MSEEDIVSAPETDEVAEVAEVTEVDAVDAEPQVEEAAAAAAPPVIRLTGEVAQTVGRRKEAVVRVRLTPGSGQFRLNGKTLEEYFPNKVHQQLIREPLVTVEKPEVFDIRANLKGGGTTGQAGALRLAIARALIELDPEDRPALKKAGFLTRDPRVKERKKYGLKKARKAPQYSKR
;
A
#
# COMPACT_ATOMS: atom_id res chain seq x y z
N MET A 1 45.98 -37.46 -0.33
CA MET A 1 45.93 -38.78 -1.01
C MET A 1 45.32 -39.77 -0.03
N SER A 2 43.99 -39.78 0.01
CA SER A 2 43.09 -40.89 0.39
C SER A 2 41.68 -40.30 0.53
N GLU A 3 40.69 -41.06 0.06
CA GLU A 3 39.24 -40.95 0.34
C GLU A 3 38.51 -39.80 -0.42
N GLU A 4 37.41 -39.99 -1.19
CA GLU A 4 36.41 -41.08 -1.28
C GLU A 4 35.82 -41.22 -2.69
N ASP A 5 35.32 -42.43 -2.97
CA ASP A 5 34.74 -42.93 -4.21
C ASP A 5 33.43 -42.26 -4.64
N ILE A 6 33.31 -42.01 -5.94
CA ILE A 6 32.08 -41.62 -6.64
C ILE A 6 31.50 -42.90 -7.27
N VAL A 7 30.30 -43.32 -6.86
CA VAL A 7 29.51 -44.34 -7.56
C VAL A 7 28.38 -43.69 -8.36
N SER A 8 28.25 -44.23 -9.56
CA SER A 8 27.52 -43.79 -10.73
C SER A 8 26.12 -44.40 -10.82
N ALA A 9 25.28 -43.69 -11.58
CA ALA A 9 24.20 -44.16 -12.47
C ALA A 9 22.72 -44.05 -11.99
N PRO A 10 21.82 -43.53 -12.86
CA PRO A 10 20.37 -43.44 -12.66
C PRO A 10 19.57 -44.47 -13.47
N GLU A 11 18.34 -44.78 -13.05
CA GLU A 11 17.33 -45.51 -13.86
C GLU A 11 15.90 -45.04 -13.54
N THR A 12 15.21 -44.54 -14.57
CA THR A 12 13.75 -44.60 -14.84
C THR A 12 13.44 -46.02 -15.39
N ASP A 13 12.26 -46.66 -15.41
CA ASP A 13 10.85 -46.26 -15.45
C ASP A 13 9.96 -47.53 -15.29
N GLU A 14 8.65 -47.34 -15.10
CA GLU A 14 7.49 -48.27 -15.34
C GLU A 14 7.19 -49.51 -14.44
N VAL A 15 5.99 -49.48 -13.79
CA VAL A 15 5.00 -50.58 -13.82
C VAL A 15 3.56 -50.10 -13.51
N ALA A 16 2.71 -50.17 -14.54
CA ALA A 16 1.38 -50.79 -14.65
C ALA A 16 0.18 -50.45 -13.72
N GLU A 17 -0.95 -50.30 -14.42
CA GLU A 17 -2.35 -49.98 -14.12
C GLU A 17 -3.20 -51.19 -13.65
N VAL A 18 -4.23 -50.96 -12.82
CA VAL A 18 -5.43 -51.82 -12.70
C VAL A 18 -6.68 -50.96 -12.42
N ALA A 19 -7.81 -51.40 -12.98
CA ALA A 19 -9.01 -50.65 -13.35
C ALA A 19 -10.13 -50.49 -12.29
N GLU A 20 -10.87 -49.39 -12.44
CA GLU A 20 -12.33 -49.12 -12.48
C GLU A 20 -13.35 -50.16 -11.94
N VAL A 21 -14.32 -49.72 -11.10
CA VAL A 21 -15.81 -49.51 -11.32
C VAL A 21 -16.48 -49.35 -9.93
N THR A 22 -17.27 -48.30 -9.62
CA THR A 22 -18.66 -48.12 -10.04
C THR A 22 -19.20 -46.76 -9.61
N GLU A 23 -19.97 -46.15 -10.51
CA GLU A 23 -20.83 -44.98 -10.37
C GLU A 23 -22.26 -45.45 -10.03
N VAL A 24 -22.97 -44.75 -9.13
CA VAL A 24 -24.35 -44.20 -9.27
C VAL A 24 -24.91 -43.87 -7.88
N ASP A 25 -25.30 -42.60 -7.67
CA ASP A 25 -26.71 -42.26 -7.42
C ASP A 25 -26.86 -40.73 -7.36
N ALA A 26 -27.47 -40.20 -8.41
CA ALA A 26 -28.05 -38.87 -8.44
C ALA A 26 -29.48 -38.97 -7.93
N VAL A 27 -29.79 -38.30 -6.83
CA VAL A 27 -31.16 -37.99 -6.43
C VAL A 27 -31.34 -36.49 -6.42
N ASP A 28 -32.07 -36.07 -7.44
CA ASP A 28 -32.69 -34.77 -7.70
C ASP A 28 -33.44 -34.25 -6.46
N ALA A 29 -33.06 -33.05 -6.00
CA ALA A 29 -33.89 -32.24 -5.09
C ALA A 29 -33.50 -30.75 -5.24
N GLU A 30 -34.16 -30.05 -6.15
CA GLU A 30 -34.31 -28.59 -6.08
C GLU A 30 -35.76 -28.25 -5.70
N PRO A 31 -36.11 -27.06 -5.16
CA PRO A 31 -35.27 -26.00 -4.56
C PRO A 31 -35.81 -25.53 -3.18
N GLN A 32 -34.93 -25.09 -2.28
CA GLN A 32 -35.32 -24.16 -1.21
C GLN A 32 -34.71 -22.79 -1.48
N VAL A 33 -35.57 -21.92 -2.00
CA VAL A 33 -35.45 -20.47 -1.97
C VAL A 33 -35.52 -20.01 -0.51
N GLU A 34 -34.37 -19.73 0.08
CA GLU A 34 -34.28 -18.74 1.16
C GLU A 34 -33.88 -17.40 0.54
N GLU A 35 -34.88 -16.55 0.47
CA GLU A 35 -34.77 -15.16 0.10
C GLU A 35 -34.24 -14.33 1.29
N ALA A 36 -33.33 -13.41 0.98
CA ALA A 36 -32.97 -12.21 1.74
C ALA A 36 -32.02 -12.32 2.96
N ALA A 37 -30.72 -12.29 2.66
CA ALA A 37 -29.83 -11.35 3.35
C ALA A 37 -29.14 -10.49 2.29
N ALA A 38 -29.62 -9.26 2.17
CA ALA A 38 -29.25 -8.30 1.16
C ALA A 38 -27.73 -8.13 1.05
N ALA A 39 -27.21 -8.39 -0.15
CA ALA A 39 -25.92 -7.87 -0.58
C ALA A 39 -25.92 -6.36 -0.31
N ALA A 40 -25.08 -5.92 0.63
CA ALA A 40 -24.81 -4.51 0.83
C ALA A 40 -24.20 -3.99 -0.48
N ALA A 41 -25.04 -3.33 -1.29
CA ALA A 41 -24.57 -2.53 -2.40
C ALA A 41 -23.43 -1.64 -1.89
N PRO A 42 -22.31 -1.46 -2.64
CA PRO A 42 -21.34 -0.46 -2.26
C PRO A 42 -22.10 0.85 -2.04
N PRO A 43 -21.84 1.59 -0.95
CA PRO A 43 -22.57 2.83 -0.71
C PRO A 43 -22.42 3.68 -1.97
N VAL A 44 -23.54 3.86 -2.68
CA VAL A 44 -23.62 4.78 -3.80
C VAL A 44 -23.39 6.16 -3.21
N ILE A 45 -22.13 6.58 -3.24
CA ILE A 45 -21.72 7.91 -2.79
C ILE A 45 -22.51 8.89 -3.65
N ARG A 46 -23.35 9.68 -2.99
CA ARG A 46 -24.20 10.69 -3.59
C ARG A 46 -23.32 11.63 -4.41
N LEU A 47 -23.47 11.59 -5.73
CA LEU A 47 -22.76 12.47 -6.65
C LEU A 47 -23.24 13.91 -6.46
N THR A 48 -22.62 14.67 -5.55
CA THR A 48 -22.65 16.14 -5.57
C THR A 48 -21.40 16.72 -4.91
N GLY A 49 -20.25 16.61 -5.58
CA GLY A 49 -19.19 17.64 -5.49
C GLY A 49 -18.29 17.72 -4.25
N GLU A 50 -18.43 16.86 -3.23
CA GLU A 50 -17.48 16.85 -2.10
C GLU A 50 -16.16 16.17 -2.48
N VAL A 51 -15.30 16.94 -3.13
CA VAL A 51 -13.90 16.60 -3.35
C VAL A 51 -13.16 16.91 -2.05
N ALA A 52 -12.77 15.89 -1.27
CA ALA A 52 -11.88 16.08 -0.14
C ALA A 52 -10.52 16.61 -0.63
N GLN A 53 -10.10 17.77 -0.10
CA GLN A 53 -8.87 18.44 -0.52
C GLN A 53 -7.91 18.59 0.65
N THR A 54 -6.88 17.76 0.66
CA THR A 54 -5.96 17.71 1.80
C THR A 54 -4.52 17.97 1.41
N VAL A 55 -3.72 18.25 2.44
CA VAL A 55 -2.28 18.46 2.31
C VAL A 55 -1.52 17.52 3.23
N GLY A 56 -0.54 16.85 2.65
CA GLY A 56 0.46 16.05 3.34
C GLY A 56 1.84 16.68 3.21
N ARG A 57 2.63 16.63 4.29
CA ARG A 57 3.99 17.20 4.32
C ARG A 57 4.95 16.24 5.03
N ARG A 58 6.11 16.02 4.43
CA ARG A 58 7.21 15.26 5.04
C ARG A 58 8.55 15.82 4.57
N LYS A 59 9.44 16.12 5.53
CA LYS A 59 10.68 16.86 5.24
C LYS A 59 10.34 18.13 4.44
N GLU A 60 10.88 18.26 3.23
CA GLU A 60 10.66 19.38 2.31
C GLU A 60 9.54 19.10 1.29
N ALA A 61 9.00 17.88 1.23
CA ALA A 61 7.97 17.51 0.28
C ALA A 61 6.59 18.01 0.74
N VAL A 62 5.87 18.65 -0.18
CA VAL A 62 4.48 19.10 0.00
C VAL A 62 3.63 18.46 -1.10
N VAL A 63 2.58 17.78 -0.68
CA VAL A 63 1.67 17.06 -1.58
C VAL A 63 0.25 17.54 -1.30
N ARG A 64 -0.44 17.97 -2.35
CA ARG A 64 -1.86 18.32 -2.30
C ARG A 64 -2.66 17.24 -3.02
N VAL A 65 -3.65 16.68 -2.35
CA VAL A 65 -4.45 15.58 -2.88
C VAL A 65 -5.90 16.04 -3.02
N ARG A 66 -6.54 15.57 -4.08
CA ARG A 66 -7.99 15.63 -4.30
C ARG A 66 -8.47 14.20 -4.44
N LEU A 67 -9.38 13.78 -3.55
CA LEU A 67 -10.07 12.50 -3.66
C LEU A 67 -11.40 12.71 -4.36
N THR A 68 -11.70 11.81 -5.30
CA THR A 68 -12.99 11.73 -5.99
C THR A 68 -13.46 10.28 -5.94
N PRO A 69 -14.76 10.00 -5.73
CA PRO A 69 -15.27 8.64 -5.88
C PRO A 69 -15.04 8.15 -7.31
N GLY A 70 -14.57 6.91 -7.49
CA GLY A 70 -14.11 6.40 -8.77
C GLY A 70 -13.63 4.95 -8.73
N SER A 71 -12.59 4.65 -9.51
CA SER A 71 -12.13 3.30 -9.88
C SER A 71 -10.75 2.93 -9.32
N GLY A 72 -10.26 3.65 -8.31
CA GLY A 72 -8.95 3.40 -7.71
C GLY A 72 -7.77 3.97 -8.49
N GLN A 73 -7.99 4.88 -9.45
CA GLN A 73 -6.95 5.37 -10.34
C GLN A 73 -6.08 6.43 -9.67
N PHE A 74 -4.76 6.26 -9.77
CA PHE A 74 -3.78 7.22 -9.25
C PHE A 74 -3.22 8.08 -10.39
N ARG A 75 -3.43 9.40 -10.28
CA ARG A 75 -2.85 10.41 -11.18
C ARG A 75 -1.94 11.35 -10.39
N LEU A 76 -0.64 11.22 -10.60
CA LEU A 76 0.41 11.97 -9.92
C LEU A 76 1.09 12.93 -10.91
N ASN A 77 0.80 14.23 -10.82
CA ASN A 77 1.30 15.23 -11.80
C ASN A 77 1.09 14.79 -13.29
N GLY A 78 0.00 14.09 -13.59
CA GLY A 78 -0.32 13.57 -14.93
C GLY A 78 0.20 12.16 -15.24
N LYS A 79 1.04 11.57 -14.38
CA LYS A 79 1.61 10.22 -14.52
C LYS A 79 0.87 9.18 -13.68
N THR A 80 1.04 7.90 -13.99
CA THR A 80 0.52 6.78 -13.18
C THR A 80 1.39 6.55 -11.93
N LEU A 81 0.87 5.78 -10.98
CA LEU A 81 1.58 5.45 -9.74
C LEU A 81 2.91 4.72 -10.02
N GLU A 82 2.89 3.78 -10.95
CA GLU A 82 4.03 2.93 -11.28
C GLU A 82 5.13 3.69 -12.01
N GLU A 83 4.75 4.60 -12.91
CA GLU A 83 5.70 5.44 -13.65
C GLU A 83 6.38 6.47 -12.73
N TYR A 84 5.63 7.06 -11.79
CA TYR A 84 6.19 8.06 -10.88
C TYR A 84 7.01 7.44 -9.74
N PHE A 85 6.56 6.30 -9.21
CA PHE A 85 7.25 5.58 -8.14
C PHE A 85 7.57 4.15 -8.60
N PRO A 86 8.75 3.91 -9.22
CA PRO A 86 9.13 2.57 -9.68
C PRO A 86 9.35 1.57 -8.53
N ASN A 87 9.71 2.07 -7.33
CA ASN A 87 9.93 1.22 -6.17
C ASN A 87 8.61 0.72 -5.55
N LYS A 88 8.43 -0.61 -5.49
CA LYS A 88 7.25 -1.25 -4.88
C LYS A 88 6.99 -0.85 -3.43
N VAL A 89 8.05 -0.63 -2.64
CA VAL A 89 7.93 -0.16 -1.24
C VAL A 89 7.21 1.18 -1.16
N HIS A 90 7.46 2.11 -2.09
CA HIS A 90 6.78 3.41 -2.10
C HIS A 90 5.31 3.27 -2.51
N GLN A 91 5.00 2.36 -3.45
CA GLN A 91 3.64 2.08 -3.86
C GLN A 91 2.82 1.46 -2.71
N GLN A 92 3.39 0.50 -1.97
CA GLN A 92 2.77 -0.07 -0.78
C GLN A 92 2.48 1.00 0.28
N LEU A 93 3.45 1.85 0.62
CA LEU A 93 3.27 2.94 1.59
C LEU A 93 2.10 3.87 1.22
N ILE A 94 1.86 4.07 -0.08
CA ILE A 94 0.78 4.94 -0.57
C ILE A 94 -0.58 4.24 -0.45
N ARG A 95 -0.62 2.91 -0.66
CA ARG A 95 -1.83 2.08 -0.60
C ARG A 95 -2.24 1.67 0.83
N GLU A 96 -1.29 1.60 1.77
CA GLU A 96 -1.51 1.27 3.19
C GLU A 96 -2.79 1.88 3.83
N PRO A 97 -3.04 3.21 3.76
CA PRO A 97 -4.22 3.79 4.40
C PRO A 97 -5.53 3.34 3.77
N LEU A 98 -5.57 3.06 2.47
CA LEU A 98 -6.76 2.55 1.78
C LEU A 98 -7.05 1.11 2.16
N VAL A 99 -6.00 0.29 2.28
CA VAL A 99 -6.11 -1.12 2.72
C VAL A 99 -6.61 -1.19 4.17
N THR A 100 -6.14 -0.29 5.04
CA THR A 100 -6.54 -0.27 6.47
C THR A 100 -8.02 0.06 6.66
N VAL A 101 -8.60 0.80 5.72
CA VAL A 101 -10.02 1.20 5.71
C VAL A 101 -10.84 0.26 4.81
N GLU A 102 -10.21 -0.76 4.20
CA GLU A 102 -10.86 -1.73 3.32
C GLU A 102 -11.55 -1.11 2.09
N LYS A 103 -11.08 0.08 1.66
CA LYS A 103 -11.60 0.83 0.49
C LYS A 103 -10.52 1.07 -0.58
N PRO A 104 -9.87 0.04 -1.17
CA PRO A 104 -8.76 0.21 -2.10
C PRO A 104 -9.16 0.80 -3.46
N GLU A 105 -10.33 0.45 -3.98
CA GLU A 105 -10.73 0.74 -5.38
C GLU A 105 -11.88 1.76 -5.50
N VAL A 106 -12.32 2.32 -4.37
CA VAL A 106 -13.50 3.20 -4.31
C VAL A 106 -13.17 4.63 -4.76
N PHE A 107 -11.91 5.05 -4.68
CA PHE A 107 -11.51 6.45 -4.86
C PHE A 107 -10.44 6.62 -5.93
N ASP A 108 -10.68 7.55 -6.84
CA ASP A 108 -9.66 8.11 -7.72
C ASP A 108 -8.89 9.21 -7.00
N ILE A 109 -7.56 9.16 -7.10
CA ILE A 109 -6.64 10.04 -6.38
C ILE A 109 -5.88 10.90 -7.37
N ARG A 110 -6.12 12.22 -7.32
CA ARG A 110 -5.35 13.21 -8.07
C ARG A 110 -4.44 13.98 -7.13
N ALA A 111 -3.13 13.89 -7.34
CA ALA A 111 -2.15 14.53 -6.49
C ALA A 111 -1.21 15.46 -7.25
N ASN A 112 -0.97 16.63 -6.65
CA ASN A 112 0.06 17.58 -7.05
C ASN A 112 1.22 17.51 -6.06
N LEU A 113 2.38 17.03 -6.52
CA LEU A 113 3.57 16.81 -5.69
C LEU A 113 4.64 17.87 -6.02
N LYS A 114 5.17 18.54 -4.99
CA LYS A 114 6.25 19.53 -5.11
C LYS A 114 7.28 19.39 -3.98
N GLY A 115 8.56 19.60 -4.31
CA GLY A 115 9.67 19.61 -3.36
C GLY A 115 10.12 18.23 -2.86
N GLY A 116 11.23 18.20 -2.13
CA GLY A 116 11.84 16.99 -1.58
C GLY A 116 12.32 16.00 -2.64
N GLY A 117 12.20 14.70 -2.34
CA GLY A 117 12.49 13.60 -3.26
C GLY A 117 11.47 12.47 -3.11
N THR A 118 11.59 11.40 -3.91
CA THR A 118 10.58 10.32 -4.03
C THR A 118 10.12 9.74 -2.70
N THR A 119 11.05 9.38 -1.80
CA THR A 119 10.71 8.83 -0.47
C THR A 119 10.01 9.84 0.45
N GLY A 120 10.37 11.12 0.33
CA GLY A 120 9.71 12.20 1.06
C GLY A 120 8.28 12.42 0.56
N GLN A 121 8.14 12.44 -0.77
CA GLN A 121 6.86 12.60 -1.47
C GLN A 121 5.90 11.43 -1.21
N ALA A 122 6.36 10.18 -1.26
CA ALA A 122 5.53 9.01 -0.95
C ALA A 122 4.96 9.07 0.48
N GLY A 123 5.80 9.40 1.47
CA GLY A 123 5.34 9.55 2.85
C GLY A 123 4.40 10.76 3.06
N ALA A 124 4.60 11.84 2.31
CA ALA A 124 3.68 12.98 2.31
C ALA A 124 2.33 12.63 1.67
N LEU A 125 2.34 11.89 0.57
CA LEU A 125 1.14 11.42 -0.13
C LEU A 125 0.33 10.48 0.77
N ARG A 126 0.98 9.54 1.47
CA ARG A 126 0.33 8.68 2.49
C ARG A 126 -0.43 9.48 3.54
N LEU A 127 0.20 10.52 4.11
CA LEU A 127 -0.44 11.38 5.10
C LEU A 127 -1.63 12.17 4.51
N ALA A 128 -1.51 12.62 3.26
CA ALA A 128 -2.58 13.34 2.58
C ALA A 128 -3.81 12.44 2.34
N ILE A 129 -3.60 11.21 1.85
CA ILE A 129 -4.67 10.23 1.63
C ILE A 129 -5.38 9.91 2.95
N ALA A 130 -4.64 9.60 4.01
CA ALA A 130 -5.23 9.32 5.32
C ALA A 130 -6.07 10.49 5.88
N ARG A 131 -5.67 11.73 5.60
CA ARG A 131 -6.47 12.91 5.99
C ARG A 131 -7.71 13.08 5.11
N ALA A 132 -7.59 12.79 3.82
CA ALA A 132 -8.72 12.91 2.89
C ALA A 132 -9.81 11.89 3.21
N LEU A 133 -9.43 10.67 3.62
CA LEU A 133 -10.40 9.66 4.06
C LEU A 133 -11.20 10.12 5.28
N ILE A 134 -10.58 10.84 6.23
CA ILE A 134 -11.29 11.38 7.40
C ILE A 134 -12.25 12.51 7.03
N GLU A 135 -11.90 13.33 6.04
CA GLU A 135 -12.78 14.38 5.56
C GLU A 135 -14.03 13.82 4.86
N LEU A 136 -13.91 12.65 4.22
CA LEU A 136 -15.04 11.95 3.62
C LEU A 136 -15.86 11.20 4.69
N ASP A 137 -15.20 10.35 5.47
CA ASP A 137 -15.82 9.48 6.46
C ASP A 137 -15.10 9.65 7.82
N PRO A 138 -15.66 10.41 8.78
CA PRO A 138 -15.01 10.65 10.07
C PRO A 138 -14.91 9.40 10.96
N GLU A 139 -15.68 8.35 10.64
CA GLU A 139 -15.71 7.05 11.31
C GLU A 139 -14.43 6.24 11.10
N ASP A 140 -13.64 6.53 10.05
CA ASP A 140 -12.39 5.82 9.73
C ASP A 140 -11.20 6.31 10.60
N ARG A 141 -11.39 7.42 11.33
CA ARG A 141 -10.37 8.03 12.20
C ARG A 141 -9.75 7.09 13.26
N PRO A 142 -10.49 6.31 14.06
CA PRO A 142 -9.90 5.43 15.06
C PRO A 142 -8.98 4.37 14.44
N ALA A 143 -9.36 3.75 13.32
CA ALA A 143 -8.55 2.77 12.61
C ALA A 143 -7.23 3.40 12.10
N LEU A 144 -7.34 4.55 11.41
CA LEU A 144 -6.18 5.27 10.87
C LEU A 144 -5.26 5.84 11.97
N LYS A 145 -5.82 6.26 13.11
CA LYS A 145 -5.05 6.74 14.26
C LYS A 145 -4.29 5.60 14.94
N LYS A 146 -4.93 4.44 15.11
CA LYS A 146 -4.30 3.24 15.70
C LYS A 146 -3.14 2.73 14.84
N ALA A 147 -3.29 2.77 13.52
CA ALA A 147 -2.22 2.43 12.58
C ALA A 147 -1.14 3.52 12.42
N GLY A 148 -1.34 4.71 13.00
CA GLY A 148 -0.34 5.79 13.04
C GLY A 148 -0.21 6.62 11.75
N PHE A 149 -1.19 6.57 10.84
CA PHE A 149 -1.11 7.29 9.55
C PHE A 149 -1.37 8.80 9.65
N LEU A 150 -2.00 9.26 10.73
CA LEU A 150 -2.37 10.67 10.92
C LEU A 150 -1.23 11.52 11.49
N THR A 151 -0.21 10.89 12.04
CA THR A 151 0.93 11.58 12.64
C THR A 151 1.85 12.10 11.55
N ARG A 152 2.06 13.42 11.53
CA ARG A 152 3.08 14.02 10.67
C ARG A 152 4.46 13.58 11.16
N ASP A 153 5.28 13.01 10.27
CA ASP A 153 6.69 12.72 10.55
C ASP A 153 7.45 14.05 10.81
N PRO A 154 7.85 14.32 12.07
CA PRO A 154 8.45 15.61 12.44
C PRO A 154 9.95 15.66 12.13
N ARG A 155 10.55 14.57 11.61
CA ARG A 155 11.99 14.48 11.40
C ARG A 155 12.44 15.44 10.31
N VAL A 156 13.36 16.33 10.65
CA VAL A 156 13.99 17.31 9.74
C VAL A 156 15.51 17.18 9.84
N LYS A 157 16.22 17.49 8.76
CA LYS A 157 17.68 17.53 8.76
C LYS A 157 18.15 18.64 9.70
N GLU A 158 18.94 18.27 10.71
CA GLU A 158 19.56 19.24 11.60
C GLU A 158 20.54 20.14 10.85
N ARG A 159 20.55 21.42 11.24
CA ARG A 159 21.52 22.41 10.76
C ARG A 159 22.95 21.97 11.09
N LYS A 160 23.91 22.33 10.22
CA LYS A 160 25.35 22.22 10.53
C LYS A 160 25.71 23.22 11.63
N LYS A 161 26.16 22.72 12.79
CA LYS A 161 26.71 23.55 13.86
C LYS A 161 28.14 23.98 13.52
N TYR A 162 28.55 25.16 13.98
CA TYR A 162 29.91 25.65 13.80
C TYR A 162 30.92 24.72 14.50
N GLY A 163 32.15 24.66 13.99
CA GLY A 163 33.19 23.76 14.50
C GLY A 163 32.99 22.26 14.22
N LEU A 164 31.82 21.82 13.72
CA LEU A 164 31.56 20.43 13.37
C LEU A 164 31.64 20.19 11.84
N LYS A 165 32.03 18.97 11.45
CA LYS A 165 32.10 18.55 10.04
C LYS A 165 30.70 18.40 9.41
N LYS A 166 29.73 17.90 10.18
CA LYS A 166 28.30 17.76 9.81
C LYS A 166 27.43 18.15 11.02
N ALA A 167 26.12 17.89 11.00
CA ALA A 167 25.19 18.22 12.08
C ALA A 167 25.70 17.89 13.50
N ARG A 168 26.21 16.67 13.71
CA ARG A 168 26.76 16.21 15.01
C ARG A 168 28.16 15.60 14.92
N LYS A 169 28.75 15.53 13.72
CA LYS A 169 30.04 14.87 13.51
C LYS A 169 31.18 15.81 13.90
N ALA A 170 31.79 15.58 15.06
CA ALA A 170 32.99 16.28 15.49
C ALA A 170 34.22 15.85 14.68
N PRO A 171 35.20 16.73 14.47
CA PRO A 171 36.54 16.32 14.08
C PRO A 171 37.17 15.44 15.18
N GLN A 172 38.16 14.63 14.81
CA GLN A 172 38.98 13.93 15.80
C GLN A 172 39.75 14.97 16.63
N TYR A 173 39.72 14.82 17.96
CA TYR A 173 40.40 15.71 18.89
C TYR A 173 41.64 15.00 19.45
N SER A 174 42.81 15.65 19.38
CA SER A 174 44.01 15.24 20.13
C SER A 174 44.16 16.13 21.36
N LYS A 175 44.34 15.50 22.53
CA LYS A 175 44.67 16.18 23.80
C LYS A 175 46.17 16.40 24.00
N ARG A 176 46.99 15.74 23.17
CA ARG A 176 48.45 15.75 23.22
C ARG A 176 48.98 16.56 22.07
#